data_AF-B1Z666-F1
#
_entry.id   AF-B1Z666-F1
#
_cell.length_a   1.000
_cell.length_b   1.000
_cell.length_c   1.000
_cell.angle_alpha   90.00
_cell.angle_beta   90.00
_cell.angle_gamma   90.00
#
_symmetry.space_group_name_H-M   'P 1'
#
loop_
_entity.id
_entity.type
_entity.pdbx_description
1 polymer ?
#
loop_
_entity_poly.entity_id
_entity_poly.type
_entity_poly.pdbx_seq_one_letter_code
_entity_poly.pdbx_strand_id
1 'polypeptide(L)'
;MQFVDVCIEYPSGISIIDRGSYDPELGMVYVSPRFRAVLAVVHNNESPPTITASWDGNEAKLIRSTDDSFAVVSVVPAAAASRSRLGARLVRASWSKDQRQQFGRFCHTLTVSSIVGVVGYVHAIAEFSIWAAMNVAALVVIGVITYIVGVDSMNGE
;
A
#
# COMPACT_ATOMS: atom_id res chain seq x y z
N MET A 1 -1.28 -27.10 6.67
CA MET A 1 -1.44 -26.25 5.46
C MET A 1 -2.10 -24.93 5.86
N GLN A 2 -1.57 -23.82 5.37
CA GLN A 2 -2.03 -22.46 5.68
C GLN A 2 -2.43 -21.74 4.38
N PHE A 3 -3.49 -20.94 4.41
CA PHE A 3 -3.85 -20.11 3.26
C PHE A 3 -2.93 -18.91 3.15
N VAL A 4 -2.44 -18.64 1.94
CA VAL A 4 -1.52 -17.52 1.66
C VAL A 4 -2.02 -16.75 0.45
N ASP A 5 -1.82 -15.43 0.45
CA ASP A 5 -2.12 -14.61 -0.72
C ASP A 5 -0.87 -14.56 -1.63
N VAL A 6 -1.01 -15.04 -2.86
CA VAL A 6 0.06 -15.10 -3.86
C VAL A 6 -0.11 -13.94 -4.84
N CYS A 7 0.92 -13.12 -4.98
CA CYS A 7 0.99 -12.02 -5.93
C CYS A 7 2.05 -12.30 -7.00
N ILE A 8 1.68 -12.11 -8.25
CA ILE A 8 2.59 -12.21 -9.40
C ILE A 8 2.59 -10.88 -10.12
N GLU A 9 3.72 -10.20 -10.09
CA GLU A 9 3.93 -8.91 -10.72
C GLU A 9 4.84 -9.06 -11.93
N TYR A 10 4.32 -8.67 -13.09
CA TYR A 10 5.06 -8.66 -14.34
C TYR A 10 5.64 -7.27 -14.63
N PRO A 11 6.79 -7.19 -15.33
CA PRO A 11 7.40 -5.90 -15.72
C PRO A 11 6.51 -5.02 -16.61
N SER A 12 5.52 -5.60 -17.29
CA SER A 12 4.52 -4.89 -18.09
C SER A 12 3.56 -4.04 -17.26
N GLY A 13 3.53 -4.24 -15.94
CA GLY A 13 2.57 -3.63 -15.02
C GLY A 13 1.36 -4.51 -14.72
N ILE A 14 1.26 -5.71 -15.32
CA ILE A 14 0.22 -6.68 -14.96
C ILE A 14 0.52 -7.28 -13.59
N SER A 15 -0.47 -7.22 -12.69
CA SER A 15 -0.43 -7.92 -11.41
C SER A 15 -1.60 -8.90 -11.33
N ILE A 16 -1.32 -10.13 -10.88
CA ILE A 16 -2.32 -11.17 -10.70
C ILE A 16 -2.22 -11.68 -9.27
N ILE A 17 -3.33 -11.64 -8.55
CA ILE A 17 -3.42 -12.01 -7.14
C ILE A 17 -4.44 -13.14 -6.99
N ASP A 18 -4.05 -14.23 -6.33
CA ASP A 18 -4.95 -15.34 -5.97
C ASP A 18 -4.54 -15.95 -4.61
N ARG A 19 -5.42 -16.79 -4.06
CA ARG A 19 -5.15 -17.55 -2.84
C ARG A 19 -4.50 -18.88 -3.15
N GLY A 20 -3.43 -19.17 -2.43
CA GLY A 20 -2.73 -20.44 -2.42
C GLY A 20 -2.80 -21.16 -1.08
N SER A 21 -2.26 -22.38 -1.05
CA SER A 21 -2.03 -23.16 0.16
C SER A 21 -0.53 -23.37 0.34
N TYR A 22 0.00 -22.93 1.48
CA TYR A 22 1.36 -23.17 1.91
C TYR A 22 1.46 -24.47 2.69
N ASP A 23 2.40 -25.32 2.26
CA ASP A 23 2.83 -26.51 2.96
C ASP A 23 4.18 -26.24 3.65
N PRO A 24 4.19 -26.11 4.99
CA PRO A 24 5.41 -25.83 5.75
C PRO A 24 6.39 -27.01 5.81
N GLU A 25 5.93 -28.26 5.60
CA GLU A 25 6.81 -29.43 5.60
C GLU A 25 7.65 -29.49 4.33
N LEU A 26 7.05 -29.10 3.21
CA LEU A 26 7.69 -29.10 1.90
C LEU A 26 8.31 -27.74 1.52
N GLY A 27 7.97 -26.67 2.22
CA GLY A 27 8.39 -25.30 1.86
C GLY A 27 7.79 -24.84 0.53
N MET A 28 6.59 -25.34 0.20
CA MET A 28 5.96 -25.16 -1.10
C MET A 28 4.63 -24.41 -0.99
N VAL A 29 4.37 -23.54 -1.96
CA VAL A 29 3.07 -22.89 -2.16
C VAL A 29 2.39 -23.49 -3.38
N TYR A 30 1.17 -23.99 -3.17
CA TYR A 30 0.29 -24.53 -4.19
C TYR A 30 -0.78 -23.51 -4.55
N VAL A 31 -1.03 -23.34 -5.84
CA VAL A 31 -2.02 -22.39 -6.37
C VAL A 31 -3.21 -23.09 -7.00
N SER A 32 -4.30 -22.36 -7.19
CA SER A 32 -5.50 -22.91 -7.81
C SER A 32 -5.25 -23.31 -9.28
N PRO A 33 -5.93 -24.35 -9.82
CA PRO A 33 -5.82 -24.72 -11.23
C PRO A 33 -6.21 -23.59 -12.20
N ARG A 34 -7.10 -22.68 -11.76
CA ARG A 34 -7.52 -21.50 -12.54
C ARG A 34 -6.38 -20.49 -12.66
N PHE A 35 -5.67 -20.25 -11.56
CA PHE A 35 -4.49 -19.38 -11.56
C PHE A 35 -3.38 -19.94 -12.43
N ARG A 36 -3.16 -21.26 -12.38
CA ARG A 36 -2.22 -21.96 -13.29
C ARG A 36 -2.56 -21.72 -14.77
N ALA A 37 -3.84 -21.83 -15.14
CA ALA A 37 -4.27 -21.63 -16.53
C ALA A 37 -3.98 -20.19 -17.01
N VAL A 38 -4.20 -19.19 -16.14
CA VAL A 38 -3.87 -17.78 -16.44
C VAL A 38 -2.35 -17.60 -16.59
N LEU A 39 -1.56 -18.14 -15.67
CA LEU A 39 -0.10 -18.04 -15.72
C LEU A 39 0.50 -18.67 -16.98
N ALA A 40 -0.05 -19.81 -17.42
CA ALA A 40 0.40 -20.47 -18.65
C ALA A 40 0.21 -19.58 -19.89
N VAL A 41 -0.86 -18.78 -19.95
CA VAL A 41 -1.12 -17.86 -21.06
C VAL A 41 -0.17 -16.66 -21.04
N VAL A 42 0.07 -16.08 -19.86
CA VAL A 42 0.90 -14.87 -19.71
C VAL A 42 2.39 -15.19 -19.82
N HIS A 43 2.83 -16.36 -19.36
CA HIS A 43 4.24 -16.77 -19.40
C HIS A 43 4.85 -16.76 -20.81
N ASN A 44 4.05 -17.05 -21.84
CA ASN A 44 4.53 -17.07 -23.23
C ASN A 44 4.70 -15.67 -23.85
N ASN A 45 4.18 -14.63 -23.20
CA ASN A 45 4.10 -13.28 -23.77
C ASN A 45 4.89 -12.24 -22.96
N GLU A 46 5.44 -12.63 -21.81
CA GLU A 46 6.00 -11.69 -20.84
C GLU A 46 7.37 -12.09 -20.30
N SER A 47 8.11 -11.07 -19.86
CA SER A 47 9.36 -11.25 -19.13
C SER A 47 9.13 -11.91 -17.77
N PRO A 48 10.15 -12.58 -17.19
CA PRO A 48 9.99 -13.30 -15.92
C PRO A 48 9.38 -12.42 -14.81
N PRO A 49 8.28 -12.85 -14.17
CA PRO A 49 7.62 -12.07 -13.13
C PRO A 49 8.34 -12.17 -11.78
N THR A 50 8.03 -11.22 -10.90
CA THR A 50 8.32 -11.35 -9.47
C THR A 50 7.12 -12.02 -8.79
N ILE A 51 7.39 -13.09 -8.02
CA ILE A 51 6.36 -13.88 -7.35
C ILE A 51 6.57 -13.76 -5.84
N THR A 52 5.53 -13.33 -5.14
CA THR A 52 5.53 -13.23 -3.68
C THR A 52 4.33 -13.95 -3.09
N ALA A 53 4.49 -14.46 -1.88
CA ALA A 53 3.39 -14.97 -1.06
C ALA A 53 3.37 -14.25 0.28
N SER A 54 2.19 -13.93 0.79
CA SER A 54 2.05 -13.26 2.07
C SER A 54 1.10 -14.01 3.00
N TRP A 55 1.48 -14.10 4.28
CA TRP A 55 0.67 -14.71 5.35
C TRP A 55 1.08 -14.17 6.71
N ASP A 56 0.12 -13.91 7.60
CA ASP A 56 0.35 -13.48 8.99
C ASP A 56 1.38 -12.34 9.16
N GLY A 57 1.46 -11.43 8.19
CA GLY A 57 2.43 -10.33 8.21
C GLY A 57 3.86 -10.72 7.82
N ASN A 58 4.06 -11.89 7.24
CA ASN A 58 5.29 -12.32 6.58
C ASN A 58 5.11 -12.26 5.06
N GLU A 59 6.18 -11.91 4.35
CA GLU A 59 6.23 -11.95 2.90
C GLU A 59 7.37 -12.87 2.48
N ALA A 60 7.07 -13.82 1.61
CA ALA A 60 8.04 -14.74 1.05
C ALA A 60 8.23 -14.49 -0.43
N LYS A 61 9.49 -14.47 -0.85
CA LYS A 61 9.82 -14.57 -2.27
C LYS A 61 9.71 -16.02 -2.71
N LEU A 62 9.00 -16.20 -3.81
CA LEU A 62 8.73 -17.49 -4.43
C LEU A 62 9.54 -17.62 -5.72
N ILE A 63 10.04 -18.83 -5.98
CA ILE A 63 10.58 -19.20 -7.29
C ILE A 63 9.75 -20.36 -7.84
N ARG A 64 9.45 -20.32 -9.14
CA ARG A 64 8.72 -21.39 -9.81
C ARG A 64 9.58 -22.66 -9.80
N SER A 65 9.11 -23.69 -9.09
CA SER A 65 9.78 -24.99 -9.03
C SER A 65 9.23 -25.94 -10.09
N THR A 66 7.90 -25.93 -10.25
CA THR A 66 7.17 -26.73 -11.23
C THR A 66 5.97 -25.92 -11.72
N ASP A 67 5.27 -26.38 -12.77
CA ASP A 67 4.11 -25.66 -13.30
C ASP A 67 3.01 -25.38 -12.27
N ASP A 68 2.93 -26.22 -11.23
CA ASP A 68 1.88 -26.21 -10.19
C ASP A 68 2.34 -25.73 -8.82
N SER A 69 3.63 -25.48 -8.63
CA SER A 69 4.17 -25.20 -7.31
C SER A 69 5.31 -24.21 -7.30
N PHE A 70 5.29 -23.38 -6.28
CA PHE A 70 6.32 -22.37 -6.03
C PHE A 70 7.09 -22.73 -4.77
N ALA A 71 8.42 -22.79 -4.89
CA ALA A 71 9.30 -22.99 -3.76
C ALA A 71 9.51 -21.66 -3.03
N VAL A 72 9.44 -21.69 -1.71
CA VAL A 72 9.76 -20.54 -0.85
C VAL A 72 11.27 -20.40 -0.77
N VAL A 73 11.81 -19.28 -1.25
CA VAL A 73 13.25 -19.04 -1.32
C VAL A 73 13.76 -18.20 -0.16
N SER A 74 12.95 -17.25 0.30
CA SER A 74 13.24 -16.51 1.52
C SER A 74 11.94 -16.01 2.12
N VAL A 75 11.82 -16.13 3.44
CA VAL A 75 10.75 -15.52 4.23
C VAL A 75 11.35 -14.30 4.90
N VAL A 76 10.86 -13.12 4.55
CA VAL A 76 11.21 -11.88 5.23
C VAL A 76 9.99 -11.49 6.06
N PRO A 77 10.13 -11.23 7.37
CA PRO A 77 9.04 -10.63 8.12
C PRO A 77 8.67 -9.34 7.41
N ALA A 78 7.42 -9.20 6.96
CA ALA A 78 7.03 -8.07 6.12
C ALA A 78 7.34 -6.82 6.94
N ALA A 79 8.33 -6.04 6.49
CA ALA A 79 8.82 -4.88 7.22
C ALA A 79 7.60 -4.06 7.60
N ALA A 80 7.26 -4.06 8.90
CA ALA A 80 5.93 -3.78 9.43
C ALA A 80 5.20 -2.78 8.53
N ALA A 81 4.37 -3.29 7.62
CA ALA A 81 3.68 -2.46 6.65
C ALA A 81 2.85 -1.49 7.46
N SER A 82 3.34 -0.24 7.52
CA SER A 82 2.78 0.90 8.23
C SER A 82 1.27 0.74 8.36
N ARG A 83 0.79 0.32 9.54
CA ARG A 83 -0.64 0.22 9.84
C ARG A 83 -1.26 1.55 9.44
N SER A 84 -2.28 1.51 8.59
CA SER A 84 -2.93 2.66 7.93
C SER A 84 -2.37 3.06 6.54
N ARG A 85 -2.34 2.11 5.58
CA ARG A 85 -2.31 2.45 4.14
C ARG A 85 -3.25 1.62 3.26
N LEU A 86 -3.72 0.45 3.69
CA LEU A 86 -4.51 -0.44 2.82
C LEU A 86 -5.86 0.15 2.41
N GLY A 87 -6.64 0.74 3.34
CA GLY A 87 -7.94 1.34 3.00
C GLY A 87 -7.82 2.58 2.10
N ALA A 88 -6.80 3.42 2.35
CA ALA A 88 -6.53 4.59 1.52
C ALA A 88 -5.94 4.22 0.15
N ARG A 89 -5.09 3.18 0.06
CA ARG A 89 -4.56 2.68 -1.21
C ARG A 89 -5.60 1.93 -2.04
N LEU A 90 -6.48 1.11 -1.44
CA LEU A 90 -7.52 0.40 -2.20
C LEU A 90 -8.54 1.36 -2.82
N VAL A 91 -8.91 2.43 -2.10
CA VAL A 91 -9.80 3.47 -2.66
C VAL A 91 -9.08 4.36 -3.67
N ARG A 92 -7.79 4.68 -3.47
CA ARG A 92 -7.00 5.50 -4.42
C ARG A 92 -6.45 4.72 -5.61
N ALA A 93 -6.31 3.41 -5.53
CA ALA A 93 -5.83 2.57 -6.64
C ALA A 93 -6.83 2.55 -7.81
N SER A 94 -8.12 2.81 -7.54
CA SER A 94 -9.14 2.94 -8.58
C SER A 94 -9.34 4.39 -9.07
N TRP A 95 -8.58 5.36 -8.56
CA TRP A 95 -8.74 6.77 -8.94
C TRP A 95 -7.94 7.07 -10.20
N SER A 96 -8.55 7.83 -11.11
CA SER A 96 -7.83 8.35 -12.26
C SER A 96 -6.76 9.36 -11.83
N LYS A 97 -5.79 9.61 -12.71
CA LYS A 97 -4.76 10.64 -12.51
C LYS A 97 -5.35 12.01 -12.17
N ASP A 98 -6.44 12.39 -12.83
CA ASP A 98 -7.11 13.67 -12.58
C ASP A 98 -7.75 13.72 -11.18
N GLN A 99 -8.46 12.66 -10.76
CA GLN A 99 -9.05 12.58 -9.41
C GLN A 99 -7.99 12.64 -8.31
N ARG A 100 -6.86 11.96 -8.51
CA ARG A 100 -5.70 12.03 -7.61
C ARG A 100 -5.10 13.43 -7.53
N GLN A 101 -5.02 14.15 -8.66
CA GLN A 101 -4.53 15.53 -8.69
C GLN A 101 -5.50 16.51 -8.02
N GLN A 102 -6.80 16.37 -8.24
CA GLN A 102 -7.82 17.18 -7.59
C GLN A 102 -7.80 16.99 -6.07
N PHE A 103 -7.73 15.74 -5.62
CA PHE A 103 -7.60 15.44 -4.19
C PHE A 103 -6.29 15.98 -3.60
N GLY A 104 -5.18 15.87 -4.32
CA GLY A 104 -3.91 16.45 -3.90
C GLY A 104 -3.98 17.96 -3.70
N ARG A 105 -4.58 18.68 -4.65
CA ARG A 105 -4.84 20.13 -4.54
C ARG A 105 -5.73 20.47 -3.34
N PHE A 106 -6.77 19.68 -3.10
CA PHE A 106 -7.62 19.83 -1.92
C PHE A 106 -6.85 19.62 -0.62
N CYS A 107 -5.96 18.64 -0.53
CA CYS A 107 -5.10 18.48 0.63
C CYS A 107 -4.14 19.67 0.83
N HIS A 108 -3.63 20.24 -0.26
CA HIS A 108 -2.82 21.46 -0.18
C HIS A 108 -3.63 22.68 0.29
N THR A 109 -4.90 22.83 -0.09
CA THR A 109 -5.74 23.92 0.44
C THR A 109 -6.02 23.74 1.93
N LEU A 110 -6.25 22.52 2.40
CA LEU A 110 -6.35 22.23 3.84
C LEU A 110 -5.06 22.52 4.60
N THR A 111 -3.90 22.27 3.98
CA THR A 111 -2.59 22.61 4.56
C THR A 111 -2.46 24.11 4.77
N VAL A 112 -2.77 24.90 3.74
CA VAL A 112 -2.76 26.37 3.81
C VAL A 112 -3.78 26.86 4.84
N SER A 113 -4.99 26.30 4.84
CA SER A 113 -6.04 26.62 5.82
C SER A 113 -5.58 26.34 7.25
N SER A 114 -4.85 25.26 7.49
CA SER A 114 -4.30 24.96 8.82
C SER A 114 -3.25 25.98 9.25
N ILE A 115 -2.36 26.41 8.36
CA ILE A 115 -1.37 27.46 8.64
C ILE A 115 -2.06 28.77 9.03
N VAL A 116 -3.06 29.19 8.23
CA VAL A 116 -3.87 30.37 8.54
C VAL A 116 -4.59 30.20 9.87
N GLY A 117 -5.12 28.99 10.14
CA GLY A 117 -5.76 28.64 11.39
C GLY A 117 -4.84 28.78 12.60
N VAL A 118 -3.58 28.34 12.50
CA VAL A 118 -2.58 28.51 13.58
C VAL A 118 -2.35 29.99 13.86
N VAL A 119 -2.10 30.79 12.82
CA VAL A 119 -1.85 32.24 12.97
C VAL A 119 -3.06 32.93 13.59
N GLY A 120 -4.26 32.65 13.09
CA GLY A 120 -5.50 33.23 13.61
C GLY A 120 -5.79 32.81 15.04
N TYR A 121 -5.59 31.53 15.36
CA TYR A 121 -5.83 31.00 16.70
C TYR A 121 -4.86 31.59 17.72
N VAL A 122 -3.55 31.63 17.42
CA VAL A 122 -2.54 32.24 18.31
C VAL A 122 -2.83 33.73 18.53
N HIS A 123 -3.27 34.45 17.50
CA HIS A 123 -3.58 35.88 17.63
C HIS A 123 -4.87 36.14 18.42
N ALA A 124 -5.81 35.20 18.45
CA ALA A 124 -7.08 35.32 19.15
C ALA A 124 -7.03 34.90 20.63
N ILE A 125 -5.97 34.23 21.07
CA ILE A 125 -5.85 33.76 22.46
C ILE A 125 -5.48 34.92 23.39
N ALA A 126 -6.30 35.16 24.41
CA ALA A 126 -6.03 36.14 25.47
C ALA A 126 -5.08 35.59 26.56
N GLU A 127 -5.14 34.29 26.86
CA GLU A 127 -4.31 33.64 27.88
C GLU A 127 -3.79 32.28 27.40
N PHE A 128 -2.50 32.04 27.61
CA PHE A 128 -1.87 30.79 27.18
C PHE A 128 -2.20 29.65 28.15
N SER A 129 -2.87 28.62 27.66
CA SER A 129 -3.25 27.42 28.42
C SER A 129 -2.75 26.14 27.73
N ILE A 130 -2.71 25.04 28.47
CA ILE A 130 -2.36 23.71 27.91
C ILE A 130 -3.32 23.31 26.78
N TRP A 131 -4.61 23.65 26.90
CA TRP A 131 -5.61 23.42 25.86
C TRP A 131 -5.34 24.23 24.59
N ALA A 132 -4.93 25.49 24.75
CA ALA A 132 -4.49 26.32 23.62
C ALA A 132 -3.28 25.71 22.91
N ALA A 133 -2.28 25.23 23.67
CA ALA A 133 -1.12 24.55 23.11
C ALA A 133 -1.50 23.27 22.35
N MET A 134 -2.44 22.47 22.88
CA MET A 134 -2.95 21.27 22.20
C MET A 134 -3.67 21.59 20.89
N ASN A 135 -4.48 22.65 20.84
CA ASN A 135 -5.17 23.06 19.63
C ASN A 135 -4.20 23.57 18.54
N VAL A 136 -3.19 24.35 18.92
CA VAL A 136 -2.11 24.74 18.00
C VAL A 136 -1.37 23.51 17.47
N ALA A 137 -1.01 22.57 18.36
CA ALA A 137 -0.34 21.34 17.96
C ALA A 137 -1.22 20.48 17.02
N ALA A 138 -2.52 20.40 17.28
CA ALA A 138 -3.45 19.67 16.42
C ALA A 138 -3.52 20.28 15.01
N LEU A 139 -3.58 21.60 14.89
CA LEU A 139 -3.55 22.28 13.58
C LEU A 139 -2.23 22.00 12.85
N VAL A 140 -1.09 22.11 13.53
CA VAL A 140 0.21 21.78 12.94
C VAL A 140 0.25 20.34 12.43
N VAL A 141 -0.21 19.37 13.24
CA VAL A 141 -0.28 17.96 12.86
C VAL A 141 -1.18 17.75 11.65
N ILE A 142 -2.37 18.35 11.63
CA ILE A 142 -3.29 18.28 10.49
C ILE A 142 -2.61 18.83 9.23
N GLY A 143 -1.95 19.99 9.33
CA GLY A 143 -1.25 20.62 8.20
C GLY A 143 -0.15 19.73 7.62
N VAL A 144 0.67 19.12 8.48
CA VAL A 144 1.72 18.18 8.06
C VAL A 144 1.13 16.94 7.40
N ILE A 145 0.09 16.34 8.00
CA ILE A 145 -0.56 15.14 7.44
C ILE A 145 -1.16 15.46 6.07
N THR A 146 -1.91 16.56 5.94
CA THR A 146 -2.52 16.93 4.66
C THR A 146 -1.46 17.27 3.62
N TYR A 147 -0.34 17.89 4.00
CA TYR A 147 0.77 18.15 3.07
C TYR A 147 1.35 16.86 2.50
N ILE A 148 1.73 15.92 3.39
CA ILE A 148 2.32 14.63 2.98
C ILE A 148 1.33 13.85 2.11
N VAL A 149 0.06 13.81 2.51
CA VAL A 149 -0.99 13.13 1.75
C VAL A 149 -1.24 13.78 0.39
N GLY A 150 -1.16 15.11 0.30
CA GLY A 150 -1.31 15.84 -0.96
C GLY A 150 -0.18 15.52 -1.94
N VAL A 151 1.07 15.55 -1.46
CA VAL A 151 2.25 15.18 -2.24
C VAL A 151 2.17 13.72 -2.72
N ASP A 152 1.86 12.79 -1.82
CA ASP A 152 1.71 11.36 -2.15
C ASP A 152 0.59 11.11 -3.17
N SER A 153 -0.54 11.83 -3.08
CA SER A 153 -1.63 11.70 -4.04
C SER A 153 -1.22 12.12 -5.46
N MET A 154 -0.44 13.19 -5.58
CA MET A 154 -0.04 13.77 -6.86
C MET A 154 1.11 13.02 -7.54
N ASN A 155 1.88 12.24 -6.78
CA ASN A 155 2.98 11.42 -7.29
C ASN A 155 2.47 10.04 -7.78
N GLY A 156 2.90 9.62 -8.96
CA GLY A 156 2.52 8.36 -9.62
C GLY A 156 1.87 8.60 -10.99
N GLU A 157 2.32 7.87 -12.00
CA GLU A 157 1.65 7.84 -13.31
C GLU A 157 0.34 7.05 -13.23
#